data_AF-A0AAE5JB95-F1
#
_entry.id   AF-A0AAE5JB95-F1
#
_cell.length_a   1.000
_cell.length_b   1.000
_cell.length_c   1.000
_cell.angle_alpha   90.00
_cell.angle_beta   90.00
_cell.angle_gamma   90.00
#
_symmetry.space_group_name_H-M   'P 1'
#
loop_
_entity.id
_entity.type
_entity.pdbx_description
1 polymer ?
#
loop_
_entity_poly.entity_id
_entity_poly.type
_entity_poly.pdbx_seq_one_letter_code
_entity_poly.pdbx_strand_id
1 'polypeptide(L)'
;MAKLNQGANAPVITTNSVNQALSLKPENNATVDIEALNPRITFKRVEEGTKYAGYQIFDKNNAYVNNIDGEFLRVTYTNLKNSTYKGSKISKIVVTYSDSTPTGNRITQSGLNAVTEGANDNFLVVFEDPVRGDMHSTTVTATYQYYDANGNLIDFSGTNNAWLSVGSLNFDQGNDYQGGKNEGNPTSGISEGVKLISGAQIKQLAGSSISVHDDGWAYAGFNNYSGTGMNNGINTDNGGSGWDMDGSPNAYYGAIVFQLTGSSVSLRQGLVSWGGADIASQYNNQFLNNAWFTAGTTLPETQIKQPIRKTSETHYHYNPSVIRL
;
A
#
# COMPACT_ATOMS: atom_id res chain seq x y z
N MET A 1 18.71 -11.29 18.67
CA MET A 1 17.81 -11.69 17.56
C MET A 1 16.46 -12.07 18.16
N ALA A 2 15.56 -11.10 18.33
CA ALA A 2 14.19 -11.39 18.75
C ALA A 2 13.44 -11.97 17.55
N LYS A 3 12.98 -13.22 17.66
CA LYS A 3 12.03 -13.78 16.71
C LYS A 3 10.70 -13.08 16.93
N LEU A 4 10.37 -12.14 16.05
CA LEU A 4 9.03 -11.58 15.93
C LEU A 4 8.09 -12.74 15.56
N ASN A 5 7.11 -13.01 16.42
CA ASN A 5 5.98 -13.87 16.10
C ASN A 5 5.23 -13.22 14.95
N GLN A 6 5.43 -13.75 13.74
CA GLN A 6 4.72 -13.34 12.54
C GLN A 6 3.32 -13.99 12.59
N GLY A 7 2.31 -13.17 12.91
CA GLY A 7 0.91 -13.52 12.69
C GLY A 7 0.62 -13.78 11.21
N ALA A 8 -0.49 -14.46 10.92
CA ALA A 8 -0.97 -14.87 9.58
C ALA A 8 0.11 -15.07 8.47
N ASN A 9 0.56 -16.32 8.25
CA ASN A 9 1.58 -16.70 7.26
C ASN A 9 1.16 -16.45 5.79
N ALA A 10 1.11 -15.20 5.34
CA ALA A 10 1.03 -14.89 3.91
C ALA A 10 2.29 -15.43 3.21
N PRO A 11 2.17 -16.12 2.05
CA PRO A 11 3.32 -16.72 1.39
C PRO A 11 4.39 -15.68 1.06
N VAL A 12 5.65 -16.02 1.33
CA VAL A 12 6.81 -15.19 1.01
C VAL A 12 7.32 -15.53 -0.39
N ILE A 13 7.45 -14.51 -1.24
CA ILE A 13 7.91 -14.66 -2.63
C ILE A 13 9.10 -13.74 -2.94
N THR A 14 9.78 -14.02 -4.04
CA THR A 14 10.74 -13.09 -4.67
C THR A 14 10.12 -12.55 -5.95
N THR A 15 10.32 -11.28 -6.27
CA THR A 15 9.72 -10.68 -7.48
C THR A 15 10.27 -11.29 -8.78
N ASN A 16 11.49 -11.84 -8.74
CA ASN A 16 12.10 -12.58 -9.85
C ASN A 16 11.31 -13.81 -10.33
N SER A 17 10.39 -14.34 -9.50
CA SER A 17 9.52 -15.47 -9.88
C SER A 17 8.15 -15.05 -10.38
N VAL A 18 7.89 -13.74 -10.49
CA VAL A 18 6.57 -13.20 -10.85
C VAL A 18 6.51 -12.91 -12.34
N ASN A 19 5.46 -13.40 -13.00
CA ASN A 19 5.08 -12.90 -14.32
C ASN A 19 4.21 -11.66 -14.11
N GLN A 20 4.54 -10.53 -14.74
CA GLN A 20 3.74 -9.31 -14.69
C GLN A 20 3.28 -8.95 -16.10
N ALA A 21 1.98 -8.97 -16.32
CA ALA A 21 1.32 -8.60 -17.56
C ALA A 21 0.39 -7.39 -17.39
N LEU A 22 0.07 -6.98 -16.15
CA LEU A 22 -0.59 -5.72 -15.85
C LEU A 22 0.47 -4.63 -15.70
N SER A 23 0.38 -3.58 -16.51
CA SER A 23 1.33 -2.47 -16.51
C SER A 23 0.56 -1.17 -16.43
N LEU A 24 0.47 -0.59 -15.24
CA LEU A 24 0.01 0.76 -14.98
C LEU A 24 1.20 1.71 -15.04
N LYS A 25 1.12 2.71 -15.91
CA LYS A 25 2.17 3.72 -16.11
C LYS A 25 1.58 5.12 -15.93
N PRO A 26 2.39 6.17 -15.71
CA PRO A 26 1.89 7.53 -15.55
C PRO A 26 0.94 7.94 -16.68
N GLU A 27 -0.24 8.45 -16.34
CA GLU A 27 -1.28 8.89 -17.29
C GLU A 27 -1.54 10.40 -17.15
N ASN A 28 -0.50 11.21 -17.34
CA ASN A 28 -0.56 12.69 -17.18
C ASN A 28 -1.62 13.39 -18.06
N ASN A 29 -2.22 12.70 -19.03
CA ASN A 29 -3.27 13.23 -19.92
C ASN A 29 -4.60 12.48 -19.76
N ALA A 30 -4.76 11.72 -18.67
CA ALA A 30 -6.03 11.08 -18.34
C ALA A 30 -7.13 12.13 -18.18
N THR A 31 -8.34 11.78 -18.59
CA THR A 31 -9.54 12.54 -18.23
C THR A 31 -10.12 11.93 -16.97
N VAL A 32 -10.35 12.76 -15.95
CA VAL A 32 -10.80 12.34 -14.62
C VAL A 32 -12.20 12.84 -14.39
N ASP A 33 -13.10 11.91 -14.06
CA ASP A 33 -14.47 12.19 -13.63
C ASP A 33 -14.60 11.81 -12.15
N ILE A 34 -15.13 12.74 -11.35
CA ILE A 34 -15.32 12.60 -9.90
C ILE A 34 -16.81 12.64 -9.59
N GLU A 35 -17.32 11.56 -9.00
CA GLU A 35 -18.71 11.41 -8.60
C GLU A 35 -18.79 11.26 -7.08
N ALA A 36 -19.41 12.24 -6.40
CA ALA A 36 -19.74 12.11 -4.99
C ALA A 36 -20.97 11.20 -4.83
N LEU A 37 -20.78 10.02 -4.23
CA LEU A 37 -21.84 9.02 -4.01
C LEU A 37 -22.60 9.25 -2.71
N ASN A 38 -22.01 10.00 -1.77
CA ASN A 38 -22.62 10.37 -0.51
C ASN A 38 -22.82 11.90 -0.45
N PRO A 39 -24.03 12.40 -0.08
CA PRO A 39 -24.34 13.84 -0.06
C PRO A 39 -23.52 14.67 0.95
N ARG A 40 -22.85 14.00 1.89
CA ARG A 40 -21.90 14.62 2.80
C ARG A 40 -20.59 15.04 2.12
N ILE A 41 -20.25 14.40 1.00
CA ILE A 41 -18.98 14.59 0.31
C ILE A 41 -19.04 15.83 -0.58
N THR A 42 -18.01 16.65 -0.47
CA THR A 42 -17.69 17.70 -1.43
C THR A 42 -16.24 17.56 -1.86
N PHE A 43 -15.88 18.18 -2.98
CA PHE A 43 -14.52 18.12 -3.47
C PHE A 43 -14.13 19.41 -4.18
N LYS A 44 -12.82 19.66 -4.22
CA LYS A 44 -12.20 20.79 -4.88
C LYS A 44 -10.99 20.30 -5.68
N ARG A 45 -10.90 20.69 -6.93
CA ARG A 45 -9.71 20.47 -7.76
C ARG A 45 -8.57 21.39 -7.31
N VAL A 46 -7.36 20.85 -7.23
CA VAL A 46 -6.14 21.55 -6.76
C VAL A 46 -4.94 21.23 -7.63
N GLU A 47 -3.90 22.08 -7.51
CA GLU A 47 -2.59 21.86 -8.14
C GLU A 47 -2.62 21.65 -9.67
N GLU A 48 -3.59 22.30 -10.32
CA GLU A 48 -3.81 22.23 -11.77
C GLU A 48 -2.53 22.51 -12.58
N GLY A 49 -2.32 21.71 -13.64
CA GLY A 49 -1.16 21.85 -14.53
C GLY A 49 0.16 21.33 -13.93
N THR A 50 0.15 20.79 -12.72
CA THR A 50 1.31 20.14 -12.11
C THR A 50 1.17 18.63 -12.11
N LYS A 51 2.27 17.93 -11.83
CA LYS A 51 2.24 16.47 -11.62
C LYS A 51 1.46 16.04 -10.37
N TYR A 52 1.09 16.98 -9.50
CA TYR A 52 0.34 16.73 -8.28
C TYR A 52 -1.12 17.20 -8.38
N ALA A 53 -1.58 17.54 -9.58
CA ALA A 53 -2.98 17.86 -9.84
C ALA A 53 -3.89 16.74 -9.31
N GLY A 54 -4.97 17.14 -8.63
CA GLY A 54 -5.82 16.21 -7.91
C GLY A 54 -7.07 16.88 -7.34
N TYR A 55 -7.79 16.11 -6.54
CA TYR A 55 -9.03 16.50 -5.89
C TYR A 55 -8.92 16.31 -4.39
N GLN A 56 -9.03 17.42 -3.65
CA GLN A 56 -9.22 17.41 -2.21
C GLN A 56 -10.67 17.07 -1.89
N ILE A 57 -10.88 16.08 -1.03
CA ILE A 57 -12.19 15.55 -0.65
C ILE A 57 -12.49 15.92 0.81
N PHE A 58 -13.68 16.48 1.02
CA PHE A 58 -14.14 17.00 2.30
C PHE A 58 -15.43 16.29 2.71
N ASP A 59 -15.64 16.19 4.02
CA ASP A 59 -16.87 15.69 4.62
C ASP A 59 -17.53 16.80 5.43
N LYS A 60 -18.76 17.18 5.05
CA LYS A 60 -19.56 18.19 5.75
C LYS A 60 -19.77 17.88 7.23
N ASN A 61 -19.73 16.61 7.59
CA ASN A 61 -19.93 16.16 8.98
C ASN A 61 -18.62 15.84 9.70
N ASN A 62 -17.46 16.24 9.16
CA ASN A 62 -16.15 16.00 9.75
C ASN A 62 -15.73 14.52 9.82
N ALA A 63 -14.95 14.08 8.82
CA ALA A 63 -14.44 12.70 8.71
C ALA A 63 -13.41 12.34 9.78
N TYR A 64 -12.92 13.31 10.54
CA TYR A 64 -11.96 13.09 11.62
C TYR A 64 -12.63 12.62 12.92
N VAL A 65 -13.95 12.68 13.03
CA VAL A 65 -14.72 12.19 14.19
C VAL A 65 -15.90 11.31 13.82
N ASN A 66 -16.35 11.34 12.57
CA ASN A 66 -17.48 10.55 12.11
C ASN A 66 -17.05 9.57 11.01
N ASN A 67 -17.57 8.34 11.10
CA ASN A 67 -17.44 7.38 10.01
C ASN A 67 -18.23 7.84 8.77
N ILE A 68 -17.79 7.36 7.61
CA ILE A 68 -18.52 7.40 6.35
C ILE A 68 -18.67 5.95 5.87
N ASP A 69 -19.79 5.33 6.22
CA ASP A 69 -20.07 3.95 5.88
C ASP A 69 -20.55 3.82 4.42
N GLY A 70 -20.12 2.75 3.74
CA GLY A 70 -20.46 2.48 2.34
C GLY A 70 -19.68 3.33 1.33
N GLU A 71 -20.07 3.23 0.05
CA GLU A 71 -19.44 3.98 -1.04
C GLU A 71 -19.73 5.49 -0.89
N PHE A 72 -18.68 6.32 -0.97
CA PHE A 72 -18.82 7.77 -0.82
C PHE A 72 -18.24 8.58 -1.98
N LEU A 73 -17.30 8.01 -2.74
CA LEU A 73 -16.67 8.67 -3.88
C LEU A 73 -16.34 7.64 -4.96
N ARG A 74 -16.62 7.97 -6.22
CA ARG A 74 -16.15 7.22 -7.39
C ARG A 74 -15.30 8.12 -8.28
N VAL A 75 -14.17 7.59 -8.70
CA VAL A 75 -13.22 8.28 -9.57
C VAL A 75 -13.02 7.43 -10.82
N THR A 76 -13.28 8.01 -11.98
CA THR A 76 -13.17 7.34 -13.27
C THR A 76 -12.10 8.01 -14.11
N TYR A 77 -11.03 7.26 -14.41
CA TYR A 77 -9.95 7.69 -15.28
C TYR A 77 -10.17 7.12 -16.68
N THR A 78 -10.22 7.98 -17.69
CA THR A 78 -10.34 7.60 -19.11
C THR A 78 -9.27 8.30 -19.93
N ASN A 79 -9.29 8.11 -21.26
CA ASN A 79 -8.27 8.65 -22.16
C ASN A 79 -6.83 8.19 -21.83
N LEU A 80 -6.69 7.05 -21.15
CA LEU A 80 -5.41 6.45 -20.81
C LEU A 80 -4.62 6.12 -22.08
N LYS A 81 -3.29 6.26 -22.05
CA LYS A 81 -2.39 6.07 -23.20
C LYS A 81 -1.28 5.07 -22.92
N ASN A 82 -0.85 4.93 -21.67
CA ASN A 82 0.40 4.26 -21.32
C ASN A 82 0.19 2.90 -20.64
N SER A 83 -1.00 2.65 -20.10
CA SER A 83 -1.32 1.47 -19.31
C SER A 83 -1.85 0.31 -20.17
N THR A 84 -1.41 -0.91 -19.87
CA THR A 84 -1.74 -2.13 -20.64
C THR A 84 -1.96 -3.35 -19.75
N TYR A 85 -2.71 -4.32 -20.28
CA TYR A 85 -2.78 -5.69 -19.77
C TYR A 85 -2.51 -6.66 -20.92
N LYS A 86 -1.52 -7.56 -20.76
CA LYS A 86 -1.07 -8.50 -21.82
C LYS A 86 -0.74 -7.78 -23.14
N GLY A 87 -0.16 -6.59 -23.05
CA GLY A 87 0.18 -5.73 -24.20
C GLY A 87 -1.02 -5.02 -24.86
N SER A 88 -2.25 -5.32 -24.44
CA SER A 88 -3.45 -4.61 -24.90
C SER A 88 -3.74 -3.42 -24.02
N LYS A 89 -4.23 -2.33 -24.59
CA LYS A 89 -4.53 -1.08 -23.89
C LYS A 89 -5.56 -1.27 -22.76
N ILE A 90 -5.33 -0.64 -21.61
CA ILE A 90 -6.38 -0.37 -20.61
C ILE A 90 -7.06 0.94 -21.01
N SER A 91 -8.37 0.91 -21.22
CA SER A 91 -9.13 2.10 -21.66
C SER A 91 -9.59 2.98 -20.50
N LYS A 92 -9.86 2.34 -19.36
CA LYS A 92 -10.48 2.98 -18.20
C LYS A 92 -10.05 2.29 -16.90
N ILE A 93 -9.85 3.09 -15.87
CA ILE A 93 -9.67 2.65 -14.48
C ILE A 93 -10.78 3.30 -13.66
N VAL A 94 -11.46 2.52 -12.82
CA VAL A 94 -12.45 3.03 -11.87
C VAL A 94 -11.95 2.71 -10.47
N VAL A 95 -11.93 3.72 -9.60
CA VAL A 95 -11.63 3.58 -8.18
C VAL A 95 -12.85 4.05 -7.39
N THR A 96 -13.41 3.15 -6.58
CA THR A 96 -14.53 3.48 -5.68
C THR A 96 -14.03 3.45 -4.24
N TYR A 97 -14.17 4.58 -3.55
CA TYR A 97 -13.78 4.74 -2.16
C TYR A 97 -14.99 4.54 -1.23
N SER A 98 -14.74 3.82 -0.13
CA SER A 98 -15.76 3.41 0.83
C SER A 98 -15.20 3.30 2.25
N ASP A 99 -16.11 3.28 3.22
CA ASP A 99 -15.83 2.94 4.63
C ASP A 99 -14.67 3.75 5.25
N SER A 100 -14.80 5.08 5.21
CA SER A 100 -13.84 5.98 5.87
C SER A 100 -14.04 5.96 7.38
N THR A 101 -12.98 5.70 8.14
CA THR A 101 -13.00 5.72 9.62
C THR A 101 -11.91 6.62 10.19
N PRO A 102 -12.22 7.45 11.20
CA PRO A 102 -11.23 8.25 11.91
C PRO A 102 -10.02 7.44 12.39
N THR A 103 -8.84 8.05 12.30
CA THR A 103 -7.58 7.51 12.85
C THR A 103 -7.37 7.88 14.32
N GLY A 104 -8.20 8.78 14.87
CA GLY A 104 -8.09 9.26 16.25
C GLY A 104 -7.20 10.49 16.43
N ASN A 105 -6.67 11.09 15.36
CA ASN A 105 -5.88 12.32 15.49
C ASN A 105 -6.73 13.52 15.94
N ARG A 106 -6.11 14.43 16.69
CA ARG A 106 -6.70 15.66 17.23
C ARG A 106 -6.40 16.90 16.39
N ILE A 107 -5.43 16.84 15.47
CA ILE A 107 -5.02 17.94 14.60
C ILE A 107 -5.10 17.48 13.14
N THR A 108 -5.67 18.30 12.25
CA THR A 108 -5.79 17.98 10.82
C THR A 108 -4.55 18.40 10.02
N GLN A 109 -4.52 18.11 8.72
CA GLN A 109 -3.41 18.46 7.83
C GLN A 109 -3.13 19.98 7.79
N SER A 110 -4.16 20.80 7.83
CA SER A 110 -4.07 22.26 7.84
C SER A 110 -3.78 22.86 9.23
N GLY A 111 -3.59 22.02 10.25
CA GLY A 111 -3.34 22.44 11.63
C GLY A 111 -4.61 22.81 12.41
N LEU A 112 -5.80 22.58 11.84
CA LEU A 112 -7.08 22.84 12.50
C LEU A 112 -7.35 21.80 13.59
N ASN A 113 -8.21 22.16 14.55
CA ASN A 113 -8.68 21.20 15.54
C ASN A 113 -9.57 20.15 14.86
N ALA A 114 -9.12 18.90 14.83
CA ALA A 114 -9.81 17.83 14.13
C ALA A 114 -11.21 17.53 14.69
N VAL A 115 -11.47 17.83 15.97
CA VAL A 115 -12.78 17.61 16.58
C VAL A 115 -13.78 18.69 16.20
N THR A 116 -13.37 19.96 16.24
CA THR A 116 -14.28 21.10 16.09
C THR A 116 -14.27 21.75 14.70
N GLU A 117 -13.16 21.64 13.98
CA GLU A 117 -12.92 22.38 12.72
C GLU A 117 -12.61 21.46 11.54
N GLY A 118 -12.49 20.14 11.75
CA GLY A 118 -12.03 19.20 10.73
C GLY A 118 -12.92 19.07 9.49
N ALA A 119 -14.19 19.50 9.53
CA ALA A 119 -15.03 19.61 8.34
C ALA A 119 -14.52 20.63 7.31
N ASN A 120 -13.66 21.57 7.73
CA ASN A 120 -13.02 22.56 6.86
C ASN A 120 -11.70 22.06 6.26
N ASP A 121 -11.31 20.82 6.54
CA ASP A 121 -10.09 20.21 6.02
C ASP A 121 -10.38 18.97 5.18
N ASN A 122 -9.52 18.69 4.20
CA ASN A 122 -9.65 17.48 3.40
C ASN A 122 -9.19 16.27 4.21
N PHE A 123 -9.84 15.13 4.00
CA PHE A 123 -9.45 13.86 4.63
C PHE A 123 -8.90 12.84 3.63
N LEU A 124 -9.06 13.13 2.33
CA LEU A 124 -8.60 12.33 1.21
C LEU A 124 -8.20 13.29 0.08
N VAL A 125 -7.10 12.99 -0.60
CA VAL A 125 -6.66 13.63 -1.84
C VAL A 125 -6.53 12.54 -2.88
N VAL A 126 -7.22 12.67 -4.01
CA VAL A 126 -7.11 11.73 -5.14
C VAL A 126 -6.40 12.41 -6.30
N PHE A 127 -5.29 11.84 -6.77
CA PHE A 127 -4.51 12.42 -7.87
C PHE A 127 -5.15 12.15 -9.23
N GLU A 128 -4.91 13.07 -10.18
CA GLU A 128 -5.38 12.92 -11.55
C GLU A 128 -4.62 11.86 -12.34
N ASP A 129 -3.37 11.61 -11.99
CA ASP A 129 -2.60 10.48 -12.49
C ASP A 129 -2.88 9.24 -11.61
N PRO A 130 -3.56 8.19 -12.12
CA PRO A 130 -3.99 7.05 -11.32
C PRO A 130 -2.82 6.27 -10.69
N VAL A 131 -1.60 6.35 -11.24
CA VAL A 131 -0.45 5.67 -10.62
C VAL A 131 0.13 6.42 -9.43
N ARG A 132 -0.25 7.70 -9.26
CA ARG A 132 0.03 8.45 -8.03
C ARG A 132 -0.95 8.09 -6.91
N GLY A 133 -2.03 7.37 -7.18
CA GLY A 133 -2.95 6.90 -6.14
C GLY A 133 -3.59 8.06 -5.37
N ASP A 134 -3.46 8.01 -4.05
CA ASP A 134 -4.20 8.88 -3.13
C ASP A 134 -3.45 9.12 -1.82
N MET A 135 -3.79 10.20 -1.13
CA MET A 135 -3.31 10.49 0.22
C MET A 135 -4.49 10.61 1.18
N HIS A 136 -4.39 10.08 2.39
CA HIS A 136 -5.52 10.09 3.31
C HIS A 136 -5.16 10.29 4.79
N SER A 137 -6.05 10.99 5.49
CA SER A 137 -6.00 11.28 6.93
C SER A 137 -6.85 10.35 7.79
N THR A 138 -7.70 9.58 7.13
CA THR A 138 -8.56 8.56 7.71
C THR A 138 -8.15 7.20 7.16
N THR A 139 -8.66 6.12 7.75
CA THR A 139 -8.58 4.82 7.10
C THR A 139 -9.67 4.72 6.04
N VAL A 140 -9.33 4.35 4.80
CA VAL A 140 -10.27 4.29 3.67
C VAL A 140 -10.13 2.97 2.91
N THR A 141 -11.24 2.42 2.39
CA THR A 141 -11.21 1.29 1.46
C THR A 141 -11.29 1.79 0.02
N ALA A 142 -10.29 1.47 -0.80
CA ALA A 142 -10.27 1.73 -2.24
C ALA A 142 -10.51 0.43 -3.03
N THR A 143 -11.49 0.44 -3.92
CA THR A 143 -11.81 -0.69 -4.82
C THR A 143 -11.47 -0.34 -6.26
N TYR A 144 -10.53 -1.08 -6.85
CA TYR A 144 -10.01 -0.84 -8.20
C TYR A 144 -10.65 -1.79 -9.21
N GLN A 145 -11.03 -1.25 -10.37
CA GLN A 145 -11.53 -1.98 -11.54
C GLN A 145 -10.82 -1.48 -12.80
N TYR A 146 -10.46 -2.41 -13.69
CA TYR A 146 -9.72 -2.13 -14.93
C TYR A 146 -10.53 -2.59 -16.14
N TYR A 147 -10.53 -1.78 -17.20
CA TYR A 147 -11.30 -2.08 -18.40
C TYR A 147 -10.39 -2.17 -19.63
N ASP A 148 -10.67 -3.15 -20.49
CA ASP A 148 -9.92 -3.40 -21.73
C ASP A 148 -10.16 -2.31 -22.79
N ALA A 149 -9.50 -2.42 -23.94
CA ALA A 149 -9.62 -1.47 -25.04
C ALA A 149 -11.06 -1.31 -25.59
N ASN A 150 -11.92 -2.31 -25.40
CA ASN A 150 -13.32 -2.32 -25.84
C ASN A 150 -14.28 -1.83 -24.75
N GLY A 151 -13.77 -1.52 -23.55
CA GLY A 151 -14.56 -1.06 -22.42
C GLY A 151 -15.17 -2.20 -21.59
N ASN A 152 -14.72 -3.45 -21.78
CA ASN A 152 -15.15 -4.57 -20.94
C ASN A 152 -14.34 -4.61 -19.65
N LEU A 153 -14.98 -4.99 -18.55
CA LEU A 153 -14.30 -5.23 -17.27
C LEU A 153 -13.33 -6.40 -17.41
N ILE A 154 -12.08 -6.21 -16.99
CA ILE A 154 -11.05 -7.25 -17.00
C ILE A 154 -11.23 -8.12 -15.76
N ASP A 155 -11.29 -9.45 -15.95
CA ASP A 155 -11.28 -10.43 -14.89
C ASP A 155 -9.91 -11.14 -14.80
N PHE A 156 -9.28 -11.09 -13.63
CA PHE A 156 -7.98 -11.71 -13.37
C PHE A 156 -8.11 -13.13 -12.77
N SER A 157 -9.33 -13.65 -12.60
CA SER A 157 -9.60 -15.01 -12.11
C SER A 157 -8.82 -16.07 -12.90
N GLY A 158 -8.18 -17.00 -12.19
CA GLY A 158 -7.40 -18.08 -12.79
C GLY A 158 -6.09 -17.64 -13.46
N THR A 159 -5.70 -16.37 -13.34
CA THR A 159 -4.42 -15.86 -13.85
C THR A 159 -3.36 -15.75 -12.73
N ASN A 160 -2.09 -15.68 -13.13
CA ASN A 160 -0.97 -15.46 -12.22
C ASN A 160 -0.04 -14.33 -12.70
N ASN A 161 -0.60 -13.42 -13.50
CA ASN A 161 0.16 -12.40 -14.22
C ASN A 161 -0.34 -10.97 -14.03
N ALA A 162 -1.16 -10.70 -13.02
CA ALA A 162 -1.59 -9.36 -12.68
C ALA A 162 -1.30 -9.12 -11.20
N TRP A 163 -0.42 -8.16 -10.93
CA TRP A 163 0.06 -7.89 -9.58
C TRP A 163 0.02 -6.41 -9.30
N LEU A 164 -0.37 -6.06 -8.08
CA LEU A 164 -0.19 -4.72 -7.52
C LEU A 164 0.88 -4.77 -6.42
N SER A 165 1.65 -3.70 -6.30
CA SER A 165 2.55 -3.43 -5.19
C SER A 165 2.05 -2.20 -4.47
N VAL A 166 2.02 -2.29 -3.14
CA VAL A 166 1.91 -1.12 -2.25
C VAL A 166 3.26 -0.99 -1.56
N GLY A 167 3.97 0.09 -1.87
CA GLY A 167 5.29 0.42 -1.31
C GLY A 167 5.20 1.59 -0.33
N SER A 168 6.36 2.11 0.08
CA SER A 168 6.46 3.27 0.97
C SER A 168 5.74 3.09 2.31
N LEU A 169 5.52 1.84 2.76
CA LEU A 169 4.82 1.58 4.03
C LEU A 169 5.77 1.88 5.20
N ASN A 170 5.79 3.14 5.61
CA ASN A 170 6.70 3.65 6.63
C ASN A 170 6.21 3.34 8.04
N PHE A 171 7.15 3.23 8.96
CA PHE A 171 6.92 3.28 10.40
C PHE A 171 7.48 4.59 10.93
N ASP A 172 6.62 5.44 11.48
CA ASP A 172 7.07 6.61 12.23
C ASP A 172 7.01 6.34 13.75
N GLN A 173 8.07 6.76 14.42
CA GLN A 173 8.26 6.69 15.87
C GLN A 173 7.77 7.92 16.61
N GLY A 174 7.32 8.96 15.91
CA GLY A 174 7.18 10.27 16.52
C GLY A 174 8.56 10.81 16.73
N ASN A 175 9.03 11.61 15.78
CA ASN A 175 10.00 12.63 16.16
C ASN A 175 9.40 13.38 17.36
N ASP A 176 10.19 13.57 18.42
CA ASP A 176 9.81 14.66 19.31
C ASP A 176 9.66 15.92 18.45
N TYR A 177 8.76 16.82 18.83
CA TYR A 177 8.48 18.05 18.06
C TYR A 177 9.72 18.98 17.94
N GLN A 178 10.88 18.57 18.46
CA GLN A 178 12.17 19.25 18.47
C GLN A 178 13.25 18.52 17.63
N GLY A 179 12.91 17.48 16.86
CA GLY A 179 13.84 16.79 15.97
C GLY A 179 14.76 15.76 16.63
N GLY A 180 14.45 15.33 17.85
CA GLY A 180 15.09 14.18 18.49
C GLY A 180 14.68 12.89 17.79
N LYS A 181 15.65 12.17 17.21
CA LYS A 181 15.46 10.80 16.74
C LYS A 181 15.14 9.94 17.96
N ASN A 182 14.05 9.18 17.95
CA ASN A 182 13.80 8.16 18.97
C ASN A 182 14.73 6.97 18.72
N GLU A 183 16.01 7.13 19.09
CA GLU A 183 17.13 6.21 18.79
C GLU A 183 17.04 4.83 19.50
N GLY A 184 15.98 4.56 20.26
CA GLY A 184 15.75 3.26 20.91
C GLY A 184 15.03 2.26 20.00
N ASN A 185 15.31 0.95 20.17
CA ASN A 185 14.46 -0.12 19.65
C ASN A 185 13.00 0.16 20.06
N PRO A 186 12.12 0.59 19.14
CA PRO A 186 10.80 1.05 19.52
C PRO A 186 9.99 -0.15 20.03
N THR A 187 9.33 0.02 21.17
CA THR A 187 8.32 -0.91 21.67
C THR A 187 6.90 -0.51 21.25
N SER A 188 6.74 0.64 20.57
CA SER A 188 5.46 1.16 20.05
C SER A 188 5.70 2.19 18.94
N GLY A 189 4.73 2.41 18.05
CA GLY A 189 4.72 3.49 17.06
C GLY A 189 3.57 3.37 16.07
N ILE A 190 3.56 4.19 15.02
CA ILE A 190 2.50 4.22 14.01
C ILE A 190 3.07 3.83 12.66
N SER A 191 2.41 2.88 12.00
CA SER A 191 2.77 2.44 10.66
C SER A 191 1.73 2.84 9.65
N GLU A 192 2.18 3.16 8.44
CA GLU A 192 1.34 3.04 7.27
C GLU A 192 1.05 1.56 7.01
N GLY A 193 -0.21 1.24 6.75
CA GLY A 193 -0.66 -0.12 6.60
C GLY A 193 -1.68 -0.27 5.49
N VAL A 194 -1.73 -1.48 4.95
CA VAL A 194 -2.73 -1.89 3.97
C VAL A 194 -3.32 -3.25 4.34
N LYS A 195 -4.62 -3.42 4.17
CA LYS A 195 -5.34 -4.66 4.41
C LYS A 195 -6.09 -5.08 3.15
N LEU A 196 -5.89 -6.32 2.74
CA LEU A 196 -6.66 -6.92 1.67
C LEU A 196 -8.11 -7.16 2.15
N ILE A 197 -9.08 -6.59 1.44
CA ILE A 197 -10.50 -6.85 1.69
C ILE A 197 -11.01 -7.95 0.77
N SER A 198 -10.73 -7.86 -0.53
CA SER A 198 -11.18 -8.86 -1.51
C SER A 198 -10.43 -8.78 -2.84
N GLY A 199 -10.63 -9.78 -3.71
CA GLY A 199 -10.25 -9.70 -5.12
C GLY A 199 -8.79 -9.97 -5.45
N ALA A 200 -7.98 -10.33 -4.47
CA ALA A 200 -6.58 -10.67 -4.64
C ALA A 200 -6.12 -11.72 -3.61
N GLN A 201 -4.86 -12.14 -3.73
CA GLN A 201 -4.10 -12.82 -2.69
C GLN A 201 -2.93 -11.95 -2.28
N ILE A 202 -2.81 -11.68 -0.99
CA ILE A 202 -1.65 -10.97 -0.42
C ILE A 202 -0.43 -11.91 -0.36
N LYS A 203 0.75 -11.41 -0.74
CA LYS A 203 2.04 -12.11 -0.62
C LYS A 203 3.07 -11.18 0.00
N GLN A 204 3.91 -11.74 0.87
CA GLN A 204 5.06 -11.05 1.44
C GLN A 204 6.24 -11.06 0.46
N LEU A 205 7.02 -9.99 0.44
CA LEU A 205 8.27 -9.95 -0.32
C LEU A 205 9.43 -10.39 0.58
N ALA A 206 10.28 -11.29 0.05
CA ALA A 206 11.48 -11.72 0.74
C ALA A 206 12.38 -10.51 1.05
N GLY A 207 12.70 -10.31 2.33
CA GLY A 207 13.54 -9.20 2.80
C GLY A 207 12.79 -7.91 3.10
N SER A 208 11.47 -7.85 2.84
CA SER A 208 10.62 -6.73 3.29
C SER A 208 10.51 -6.68 4.82
N SER A 209 10.38 -5.47 5.35
CA SER A 209 10.01 -5.17 6.74
C SER A 209 8.51 -5.32 7.00
N ILE A 210 7.71 -5.42 5.94
CA ILE A 210 6.25 -5.49 6.01
C ILE A 210 5.81 -6.93 6.19
N SER A 211 5.10 -7.19 7.29
CA SER A 211 4.46 -8.48 7.55
C SER A 211 2.94 -8.33 7.59
N VAL A 212 2.23 -9.41 7.27
CA VAL A 212 0.79 -9.51 7.52
C VAL A 212 0.61 -9.90 8.99
N HIS A 213 -0.29 -9.24 9.71
CA HIS A 213 -0.56 -9.50 11.12
C HIS A 213 -1.91 -10.21 11.29
N ASP A 214 -2.20 -10.68 12.51
CA ASP A 214 -3.39 -11.52 12.78
C ASP A 214 -4.73 -10.82 12.52
N ASP A 215 -4.75 -9.48 12.58
CA ASP A 215 -5.90 -8.66 12.23
C ASP A 215 -6.06 -8.45 10.71
N GLY A 216 -5.16 -9.02 9.91
CA GLY A 216 -5.14 -8.96 8.45
C GLY A 216 -4.48 -7.72 7.86
N TRP A 217 -3.98 -6.79 8.69
CA TRP A 217 -3.22 -5.63 8.20
C TRP A 217 -1.79 -6.04 7.85
N ALA A 218 -1.26 -5.46 6.77
CA ALA A 218 0.14 -5.55 6.39
C ALA A 218 0.84 -4.22 6.68
N TYR A 219 1.80 -4.26 7.60
CA TYR A 219 2.55 -3.09 8.06
C TYR A 219 3.86 -3.53 8.75
N ALA A 220 4.77 -2.59 9.00
CA ALA A 220 6.01 -2.87 9.71
C ALA A 220 5.75 -3.00 11.24
N GLY A 221 6.16 -4.10 11.86
CA GLY A 221 6.08 -4.27 13.32
C GLY A 221 7.23 -3.63 14.10
N PHE A 222 8.00 -2.73 13.47
CA PHE A 222 9.20 -2.08 14.01
C PHE A 222 9.59 -0.90 13.13
N ASN A 223 10.48 -0.02 13.61
CA ASN A 223 10.94 1.13 12.82
C ASN A 223 11.75 0.69 11.60
N ASN A 224 11.19 0.94 10.41
CA ASN A 224 11.82 0.73 9.12
C ASN A 224 12.26 2.04 8.44
N TYR A 225 11.97 3.22 9.01
CA TYR A 225 12.14 4.53 8.37
C TYR A 225 13.36 5.31 8.87
N SER A 226 13.55 5.43 10.19
CA SER A 226 14.51 6.35 10.83
C SER A 226 15.30 5.69 11.97
N GLY A 227 16.26 4.83 11.65
CA GLY A 227 17.11 4.14 12.64
C GLY A 227 18.58 4.50 12.52
N THR A 228 19.34 4.42 13.63
CA THR A 228 20.82 4.49 13.62
C THR A 228 21.40 3.14 13.19
N GLY A 229 21.72 2.98 11.91
CA GLY A 229 22.45 1.84 11.35
C GLY A 229 21.78 1.16 10.16
N MET A 230 22.23 -0.08 9.90
CA MET A 230 21.71 -0.93 8.84
C MET A 230 20.63 -1.88 9.36
N ASN A 231 19.40 -1.75 8.85
CA ASN A 231 18.38 -2.78 9.00
C ASN A 231 18.39 -3.68 7.76
N ASN A 232 18.65 -4.99 7.93
CA ASN A 232 18.85 -5.93 6.80
C ASN A 232 19.90 -5.45 5.76
N GLY A 233 20.92 -4.71 6.19
CA GLY A 233 21.94 -4.14 5.28
C GLY A 233 21.52 -2.84 4.57
N ILE A 234 20.35 -2.29 4.90
CA ILE A 234 19.82 -1.04 4.33
C ILE A 234 20.03 0.09 5.33
N ASN A 235 20.66 1.18 4.87
CA ASN A 235 20.87 2.36 5.68
C ASN A 235 19.56 3.15 5.87
N THR A 236 19.18 3.39 7.12
CA THR A 236 17.99 4.18 7.52
C THR A 236 18.36 5.47 8.27
N ASP A 237 19.63 5.88 8.23
CA ASP A 237 20.19 6.94 9.07
C ASP A 237 19.59 8.34 8.79
N ASN A 238 18.96 8.53 7.62
CA ASN A 238 18.32 9.79 7.21
C ASN A 238 16.89 9.58 6.68
N GLY A 239 15.99 8.99 7.47
CA GLY A 239 14.53 9.04 7.22
C GLY A 239 14.13 8.51 5.84
N GLY A 240 14.36 7.23 5.59
CA GLY A 240 14.01 6.59 4.32
C GLY A 240 15.06 6.68 3.20
N SER A 241 16.15 7.45 3.37
CA SER A 241 17.17 7.73 2.34
C SER A 241 17.81 6.52 1.62
N GLY A 242 17.67 5.31 2.15
CA GLY A 242 18.19 4.09 1.54
C GLY A 242 17.17 3.25 0.78
N TRP A 243 15.86 3.44 0.99
CA TRP A 243 14.81 2.55 0.44
C TRP A 243 13.52 3.26 0.03
N ASP A 244 13.13 4.31 0.74
CA ASP A 244 11.86 4.99 0.56
C ASP A 244 11.99 6.21 -0.36
N MET A 245 12.25 5.92 -1.63
CA MET A 245 12.35 6.92 -2.68
C MET A 245 12.04 6.29 -4.04
N ASP A 246 11.50 7.10 -4.95
CA ASP A 246 11.23 6.69 -6.32
C ASP A 246 12.47 6.05 -6.97
N GLY A 247 12.30 4.82 -7.46
CA GLY A 247 13.35 4.09 -8.16
C GLY A 247 14.44 3.48 -7.27
N SER A 248 14.29 3.50 -5.94
CA SER A 248 15.27 2.85 -5.07
C SER A 248 15.38 1.35 -5.36
N PRO A 249 16.60 0.80 -5.48
CA PRO A 249 16.80 -0.66 -5.58
C PRO A 249 16.40 -1.41 -4.29
N ASN A 250 16.14 -0.69 -3.19
CA ASN A 250 15.71 -1.24 -1.91
C ASN A 250 14.23 -0.99 -1.61
N ALA A 251 13.44 -0.46 -2.55
CA ALA A 251 12.02 -0.15 -2.33
C ALA A 251 11.20 -1.38 -1.86
N TYR A 252 11.68 -2.61 -2.11
CA TYR A 252 11.06 -3.84 -1.62
C TYR A 252 11.01 -3.91 -0.08
N TYR A 253 11.88 -3.17 0.60
CA TYR A 253 12.01 -3.20 2.05
C TYR A 253 10.77 -2.68 2.78
N GLY A 254 10.02 -1.73 2.22
CA GLY A 254 8.76 -1.26 2.77
C GLY A 254 7.58 -1.56 1.87
N ALA A 255 7.59 -2.72 1.20
CA ALA A 255 6.56 -3.08 0.23
C ALA A 255 5.90 -4.44 0.51
N ILE A 256 4.66 -4.54 0.05
CA ILE A 256 3.82 -5.75 0.03
C ILE A 256 3.16 -5.88 -1.34
N VAL A 257 2.85 -7.10 -1.78
CA VAL A 257 2.27 -7.32 -3.11
C VAL A 257 0.97 -8.13 -3.06
N PHE A 258 0.13 -7.89 -4.06
CA PHE A 258 -1.19 -8.48 -4.22
C PHE A 258 -1.30 -9.12 -5.59
N GLN A 259 -1.52 -10.42 -5.65
CA GLN A 259 -1.85 -11.14 -6.88
C GLN A 259 -3.34 -10.99 -7.14
N LEU A 260 -3.74 -10.38 -8.25
CA LEU A 260 -5.14 -10.14 -8.55
C LEU A 260 -5.82 -11.44 -8.98
N THR A 261 -7.00 -11.72 -8.43
CA THR A 261 -7.72 -12.98 -8.62
C THR A 261 -9.20 -12.80 -8.94
N GLY A 262 -9.65 -11.58 -9.22
CA GLY A 262 -11.04 -11.27 -9.59
C GLY A 262 -11.10 -10.04 -10.49
N SER A 263 -12.31 -9.57 -10.77
CA SER A 263 -12.54 -8.39 -11.62
C SER A 263 -12.46 -7.04 -10.89
N SER A 264 -12.40 -7.08 -9.57
CA SER A 264 -12.23 -5.91 -8.69
C SER A 264 -11.33 -6.30 -7.53
N VAL A 265 -10.45 -5.40 -7.10
CA VAL A 265 -9.59 -5.59 -5.92
C VAL A 265 -9.85 -4.48 -4.92
N SER A 266 -10.12 -4.86 -3.66
CA SER A 266 -10.42 -3.91 -2.59
C SER A 266 -9.31 -3.94 -1.54
N LEU A 267 -8.70 -2.77 -1.31
CA LEU A 267 -7.62 -2.57 -0.36
C LEU A 267 -8.05 -1.49 0.64
N ARG A 268 -7.96 -1.80 1.93
CA ARG A 268 -8.15 -0.83 3.01
C ARG A 268 -6.80 -0.27 3.41
N GLN A 269 -6.67 1.05 3.43
CA GLN A 269 -5.42 1.77 3.58
C GLN A 269 -5.56 2.76 4.73
N GLY A 270 -4.53 2.92 5.54
CA GLY A 270 -4.62 3.71 6.76
C GLY A 270 -3.37 3.66 7.60
N LEU A 271 -3.48 4.28 8.78
CA LEU A 271 -2.46 4.21 9.82
C LEU A 271 -2.84 3.12 10.82
N VAL A 272 -1.85 2.33 11.23
CA VAL A 272 -2.00 1.25 12.20
C VAL A 272 -1.13 1.56 13.40
N SER A 273 -1.73 1.55 14.60
CA SER A 273 -0.98 1.64 15.83
C SER A 273 -0.37 0.30 16.23
N TRP A 274 0.88 0.35 16.67
CA TRP A 274 1.62 -0.83 17.10
C TRP A 274 2.18 -0.64 18.51
N GLY A 275 2.25 -1.74 19.27
CA GLY A 275 2.88 -1.76 20.60
C GLY A 275 2.19 -0.90 21.66
N GLY A 276 0.88 -0.63 21.50
CA GLY A 276 0.11 0.22 22.42
C GLY A 276 0.27 1.71 22.16
N ALA A 277 0.82 2.10 21.01
CA ALA A 277 0.80 3.48 20.53
C ALA A 277 -0.64 4.01 20.44
N ASP A 278 -0.80 5.27 20.80
CA ASP A 278 -2.04 6.02 20.62
C ASP A 278 -1.79 7.15 19.63
N ILE A 279 -2.46 7.09 18.48
CA ILE A 279 -2.38 8.08 17.41
C ILE A 279 -2.73 9.48 17.96
N ALA A 280 -3.64 9.57 18.92
CA ALA A 280 -4.12 10.83 19.47
C ALA A 280 -3.11 11.54 20.39
N SER A 281 -2.18 10.79 20.99
CA SER A 281 -1.22 11.30 21.98
C SER A 281 0.25 11.27 21.52
N GLN A 282 0.61 10.38 20.58
CA GLN A 282 1.95 10.37 20.00
C GLN A 282 2.18 11.48 18.99
N TYR A 283 1.12 12.11 18.45
CA TYR A 283 1.24 13.08 17.37
C TYR A 283 0.38 14.33 17.54
N ASN A 284 1.06 15.46 17.77
CA ASN A 284 0.58 16.78 17.35
C ASN A 284 1.00 17.10 15.89
N ASN A 285 1.52 16.11 15.17
CA ASN A 285 2.07 16.30 13.83
C ASN A 285 0.96 16.22 12.78
N GLN A 286 0.65 17.37 12.16
CA GLN A 286 -0.31 17.48 11.05
C GLN A 286 0.05 16.63 9.82
N PHE A 287 1.32 16.21 9.67
CA PHE A 287 1.83 15.55 8.47
C PHE A 287 1.64 14.03 8.45
N LEU A 288 1.54 13.37 9.60
CA LEU A 288 1.43 11.90 9.64
C LEU A 288 0.05 11.36 9.32
N ASN A 289 -0.93 12.24 9.41
CA ASN A 289 -2.25 12.02 8.88
C ASN A 289 -2.31 12.20 7.36
N ASN A 290 -1.21 12.07 6.63
CA ASN A 290 -1.26 12.15 5.19
C ASN A 290 -0.33 11.11 4.57
N ALA A 291 -0.66 9.85 4.85
CA ALA A 291 0.02 8.72 4.27
C ALA A 291 -0.33 8.64 2.78
N TRP A 292 0.69 8.52 1.94
CA TRP A 292 0.56 8.51 0.49
C TRP A 292 0.60 7.07 0.00
N PHE A 293 -0.55 6.59 -0.48
CA PHE A 293 -0.66 5.24 -1.00
C PHE A 293 -0.64 5.19 -2.51
N THR A 294 0.18 4.28 -3.02
CA THR A 294 0.22 3.94 -4.44
C THR A 294 -0.04 2.45 -4.61
N ALA A 295 -1.02 2.11 -5.45
CA ALA A 295 -1.26 0.74 -5.91
C ALA A 295 -0.67 0.59 -7.32
N GLY A 296 0.65 0.44 -7.38
CA GLY A 296 1.41 0.38 -8.62
C GLY A 296 1.58 -1.03 -9.18
N THR A 297 2.10 -1.14 -10.40
CA THR A 297 2.44 -2.45 -11.02
C THR A 297 3.94 -2.72 -11.11
N THR A 298 4.75 -1.70 -10.80
CA THR A 298 6.19 -1.85 -10.64
C THR A 298 6.45 -2.64 -9.37
N LEU A 299 6.84 -3.90 -9.52
CA LEU A 299 7.19 -4.75 -8.39
C LEU A 299 8.66 -4.49 -8.04
N PRO A 300 8.99 -4.08 -6.81
CA PRO A 300 10.38 -3.81 -6.46
C PRO A 300 11.19 -5.11 -6.43
N GLU A 301 12.38 -5.09 -7.03
CA GLU A 301 13.22 -6.29 -7.14
C GLU A 301 13.77 -6.72 -5.78
N THR A 302 13.53 -7.97 -5.39
CA THR A 302 14.12 -8.53 -4.17
C THR A 302 15.56 -8.97 -4.44
N GLN A 303 16.52 -8.45 -3.68
CA GLN A 303 17.94 -8.84 -3.80
C GLN A 303 18.21 -10.29 -3.32
N ILE A 304 17.26 -10.87 -2.58
CA ILE A 304 17.33 -12.26 -2.09
C ILE A 304 16.86 -13.19 -3.21
N LYS A 305 17.75 -14.08 -3.69
CA LYS A 305 17.36 -15.19 -4.57
C LYS A 305 16.82 -16.32 -3.70
N GLN A 306 15.63 -16.84 -4.03
CA GLN A 306 15.16 -18.07 -3.39
C GLN A 306 16.18 -19.20 -3.61
N PRO A 307 16.58 -19.94 -2.57
CA PRO A 307 17.42 -21.11 -2.75
C PRO A 307 16.70 -22.12 -3.66
N ILE A 308 17.32 -22.47 -4.79
CA ILE A 308 16.82 -23.56 -5.62
C ILE A 308 17.06 -24.85 -4.84
N ARG A 309 15.99 -25.52 -4.41
CA ARG A 309 16.09 -26.84 -3.77
C ARG A 309 16.77 -27.78 -4.75
N LYS A 310 18.00 -28.22 -4.44
CA LYS A 310 18.63 -29.32 -5.17
C LYS A 310 17.78 -30.58 -4.96
N THR A 311 17.18 -31.09 -6.02
CA THR A 311 16.59 -32.43 -6.01
C THR A 311 17.73 -33.42 -6.04
N SER A 312 17.97 -34.12 -4.93
CA SER A 312 18.84 -35.29 -4.91
C SER A 312 18.08 -36.48 -5.49
N GLU A 313 18.44 -36.91 -6.70
CA GLU A 313 18.03 -38.23 -7.18
C GLU A 313 18.76 -39.29 -6.37
N THR A 314 18.01 -40.19 -5.75
CA THR A 314 18.56 -41.33 -5.02
C THR A 314 18.51 -42.54 -5.96
N HIS A 315 19.65 -42.99 -6.47
CA HIS A 315 19.72 -44.23 -7.24
C HIS A 315 19.88 -45.42 -6.30
N TYR A 316 18.89 -46.29 -6.26
CA TYR A 316 18.99 -47.57 -5.57
C TYR A 316 19.73 -48.57 -6.48
N HIS A 317 20.88 -49.06 -6.02
CA HIS A 317 21.50 -50.25 -6.60
C HIS A 317 20.93 -51.49 -5.91
N TYR A 318 20.14 -52.27 -6.65
CA TYR A 318 19.69 -53.58 -6.19
C TYR A 318 20.78 -54.62 -6.51
N ASN A 319 21.40 -55.21 -5.49
CA ASN A 319 22.31 -56.34 -5.65
C ASN A 319 21.52 -57.65 -5.44
N PRO A 320 21.13 -58.38 -6.50
CA PRO A 320 20.56 -59.70 -6.32
C PRO A 320 21.65 -60.65 -5.83
N SER A 321 21.48 -61.16 -4.61
CA SER A 321 22.32 -62.24 -4.09
C SER A 321 21.97 -63.52 -4.84
N VAL A 322 22.94 -64.07 -5.57
CA VAL A 322 22.79 -65.37 -6.24
C VAL A 322 22.78 -66.47 -5.17
N ILE A 323 21.62 -67.06 -4.92
CA ILE A 323 21.52 -68.31 -4.15
C ILE A 323 22.02 -69.43 -5.06
N ARG A 324 23.15 -70.04 -4.71
CA ARG A 324 23.58 -71.31 -5.31
C ARG A 324 22.87 -72.46 -4.55
N LEU A 325 22.09 -73.25 -5.30
CA LEU A 325 21.63 -74.57 -4.89
C LEU A 325 22.76 -75.60 -5.05
#